data_AF-A0A090QDD6-F1
#
_entry.id   AF-A0A090QDD6-F1
#
_cell.length_a   1.000
_cell.length_b   1.000
_cell.length_c   1.000
_cell.angle_alpha   90.00
_cell.angle_beta   90.00
_cell.angle_gamma   90.00
#
_symmetry.space_group_name_H-M   'P 1'
#
loop_
_entity.id
_entity.type
_entity.pdbx_description
1 polymer ?
#
loop_
_entity_poly.entity_id
_entity_poly.type
_entity_poly.pdbx_seq_one_letter_code
_entity_poly.pdbx_strand_id
1 'polypeptide(L)'
;MVVVSALALSTMISNNLIIPYGFIKALNDSNPKRNAQRIKNVRRASIFILIIGAYFFYVNFNIELSLFSIGLIAFVIIAQLAPAFFIGLFWNRGSAIAAKTGIIVGSLVTFYTLVLPFITEVFVEGSSLITNGPAGIALLKPYELFGVDFMPPVTHAFFWSMVFNVMFYLVFSVLQKGDYRERNYAELVVNASSYGELQENAFVWRGEAYVSEIRKALIRFLGEKRTTRALNLFYRKYNIDPQEEKADARLVNFQKNY
;
A
#
# COMPACT_ATOMS: atom_id res chain seq x y z
N MET A 1 -5.35 -24.97 -14.18
CA MET A 1 -5.48 -23.70 -13.42
C MET A 1 -4.76 -23.73 -12.07
N VAL A 2 -4.78 -24.84 -11.33
CA VAL A 2 -4.16 -24.96 -9.99
C VAL A 2 -2.65 -24.65 -9.98
N VAL A 3 -1.88 -25.17 -10.93
CA VAL A 3 -0.42 -24.97 -11.00
C VAL A 3 -0.04 -23.49 -11.16
N VAL A 4 -0.70 -22.78 -12.08
CA VAL A 4 -0.43 -21.35 -12.33
C VAL A 4 -0.80 -20.50 -11.10
N SER A 5 -1.94 -20.81 -10.46
CA SER A 5 -2.42 -20.10 -9.28
C SER A 5 -1.50 -20.30 -8.08
N ALA A 6 -1.05 -21.55 -7.84
CA ALA A 6 -0.12 -21.87 -6.76
C ALA A 6 1.26 -21.20 -6.96
N LEU A 7 1.74 -21.13 -8.21
CA LEU A 7 2.97 -20.42 -8.54
C LEU A 7 2.84 -18.91 -8.27
N ALA A 8 1.74 -18.29 -8.70
CA ALA A 8 1.49 -16.87 -8.48
C ALA A 8 1.31 -16.53 -6.99
N LEU A 9 0.58 -17.35 -6.24
CA LEU A 9 0.41 -17.13 -4.80
C LEU A 9 1.75 -17.28 -4.07
N SER A 10 2.55 -18.28 -4.44
CA SER A 10 3.86 -18.51 -3.82
C SER A 10 4.87 -17.39 -4.11
N THR A 11 4.83 -16.79 -5.31
CA THR A 11 5.67 -15.62 -5.62
C THR A 11 5.24 -14.41 -4.80
N MET A 12 3.93 -14.17 -4.64
CA MET A 12 3.41 -13.08 -3.80
C MET A 12 3.76 -13.28 -2.32
N ILE A 13 3.57 -14.49 -1.77
CA ILE A 13 3.92 -14.81 -0.38
C ILE A 13 5.42 -14.62 -0.13
N SER A 14 6.26 -15.10 -1.05
CA SER A 14 7.71 -14.93 -0.94
C SER A 14 8.10 -13.45 -0.93
N ASN A 15 7.60 -12.66 -1.87
CA ASN A 15 8.03 -11.28 -2.07
C ASN A 15 7.43 -10.30 -1.06
N ASN A 16 6.15 -10.46 -0.72
CA ASN A 16 5.40 -9.48 0.07
C ASN A 16 5.29 -9.84 1.55
N LEU A 17 5.50 -11.10 1.92
CA LEU A 17 5.39 -11.55 3.32
C LEU A 17 6.72 -12.08 3.84
N ILE A 18 7.27 -13.11 3.20
CA ILE A 18 8.41 -13.84 3.77
C ILE A 18 9.70 -13.03 3.67
N ILE A 19 10.01 -12.37 2.56
CA ILE A 19 11.23 -11.55 2.47
C ILE A 19 11.21 -10.35 3.45
N PRO A 20 10.14 -9.53 3.53
CA PRO A 20 10.13 -8.38 4.44
C PRO A 20 9.92 -8.73 5.92
N TYR A 21 9.11 -9.75 6.25
CA TYR A 21 8.80 -10.12 7.64
C TYR A 21 9.51 -11.39 8.13
N GLY A 22 9.86 -12.29 7.23
CA GLY A 22 10.56 -13.54 7.52
C GLY A 22 12.07 -13.40 7.34
N PHE A 23 12.76 -13.20 8.46
CA PHE A 23 14.22 -13.45 8.55
C PHE A 23 15.13 -12.50 7.75
N ILE A 24 15.03 -11.21 8.04
CA ILE A 24 16.05 -10.21 7.67
C ILE A 24 17.44 -10.52 8.27
N LYS A 25 17.56 -11.40 9.27
CA LYS A 25 18.87 -11.83 9.78
C LYS A 25 19.57 -12.89 8.91
N ALA A 26 18.83 -13.69 8.13
CA ALA A 26 19.39 -14.75 7.31
C ALA A 26 19.77 -14.25 5.90
N LEU A 27 19.08 -13.26 5.35
CA LEU A 27 19.43 -12.70 4.03
C LEU A 27 20.60 -11.70 4.08
N ASN A 28 21.08 -11.37 5.29
CA ASN A 28 22.24 -10.50 5.50
C ASN A 28 23.60 -11.25 5.45
N ASP A 29 23.60 -12.50 5.01
CA ASP A 29 24.85 -13.16 4.62
C ASP A 29 25.42 -12.48 3.38
N SER A 30 26.71 -12.14 3.41
CA SER A 30 27.49 -11.53 2.30
C SER A 30 27.63 -12.43 1.05
N ASN A 31 26.87 -13.52 0.96
CA ASN A 31 26.89 -14.49 -0.15
C ASN A 31 25.59 -14.45 -0.98
N PRO A 32 25.55 -13.70 -2.10
CA PRO A 32 24.35 -13.56 -2.93
C PRO A 32 23.82 -14.88 -3.50
N LYS A 33 24.70 -15.87 -3.74
CA LYS A 33 24.30 -17.22 -4.19
C LYS A 33 23.46 -17.97 -3.15
N ARG A 34 23.78 -17.83 -1.86
CA ARG A 34 23.07 -18.50 -0.75
C ARG A 34 21.69 -17.90 -0.53
N ASN A 35 21.58 -16.58 -0.70
CA ASN A 35 20.30 -15.86 -0.63
C ASN A 35 19.36 -16.25 -1.79
N ALA A 36 19.88 -16.35 -3.02
CA ALA A 36 19.09 -16.82 -4.16
C ALA A 36 18.55 -18.25 -3.95
N GLN A 37 19.35 -19.13 -3.34
CA GLN A 37 18.91 -20.48 -3.03
C GLN A 37 17.86 -20.52 -1.91
N ARG A 38 18.02 -19.69 -0.87
CA ARG A 38 17.02 -19.54 0.22
C ARG A 38 15.67 -19.08 -0.32
N ILE A 39 15.65 -18.08 -1.22
CA ILE A 39 14.41 -17.60 -1.85
C ILE A 39 13.72 -18.72 -2.65
N LYS A 40 14.49 -19.52 -3.41
CA LYS A 40 13.95 -20.68 -4.14
C LYS A 40 13.35 -21.72 -3.19
N ASN A 41 14.02 -22.02 -2.08
CA ASN A 41 13.54 -22.99 -1.10
C ASN A 41 12.27 -22.49 -0.39
N VAL A 42 12.21 -21.22 -0.02
CA VAL A 42 11.02 -20.57 0.55
C VAL A 42 9.82 -20.68 -0.39
N ARG A 43 10.02 -20.45 -1.69
CA ARG A 43 8.96 -20.58 -2.70
C ARG A 43 8.46 -22.03 -2.80
N ARG A 44 9.36 -23.01 -2.79
CA ARG A 44 9.00 -24.44 -2.80
C ARG A 44 8.22 -24.84 -1.55
N ALA A 45 8.67 -24.40 -0.37
CA ALA A 45 7.97 -24.63 0.89
C ALA A 45 6.58 -23.97 0.88
N SER A 46 6.46 -22.75 0.34
CA SER A 46 5.17 -22.06 0.21
C SER A 46 4.21 -22.83 -0.70
N ILE A 47 4.66 -23.35 -1.85
CA ILE A 47 3.83 -24.20 -2.74
C ILE A 47 3.37 -25.45 -1.99
N PHE A 48 4.28 -26.11 -1.27
CA PHE A 48 3.97 -27.33 -0.53
C PHE A 48 2.92 -27.08 0.56
N ILE A 49 3.10 -26.01 1.36
CA ILE A 49 2.14 -25.60 2.40
C ILE A 49 0.78 -25.24 1.80
N LEU A 50 0.76 -24.51 0.67
CA LEU A 50 -0.48 -24.16 -0.01
C LEU A 50 -1.24 -25.39 -0.54
N ILE A 51 -0.53 -26.37 -1.10
CA ILE A 51 -1.16 -27.62 -1.59
C ILE A 51 -1.72 -28.42 -0.42
N ILE A 52 -0.97 -28.55 0.68
CA ILE A 52 -1.46 -29.24 1.89
C ILE A 52 -2.66 -28.51 2.47
N GLY A 53 -2.61 -27.19 2.59
CA GLY A 53 -3.73 -26.38 3.09
C GLY A 53 -4.97 -26.49 2.21
N ALA A 54 -4.80 -26.48 0.88
CA ALA A 54 -5.89 -26.69 -0.07
C ALA A 54 -6.48 -28.10 0.02
N TYR A 55 -5.64 -29.12 0.23
CA TYR A 55 -6.11 -30.49 0.44
C TYR A 55 -6.87 -30.63 1.76
N PHE A 56 -6.37 -30.04 2.85
CA PHE A 56 -7.08 -30.02 4.12
C PHE A 56 -8.43 -29.30 4.00
N PHE A 57 -8.46 -28.17 3.29
CA PHE A 57 -9.71 -27.47 2.98
C PHE A 57 -10.68 -28.37 2.19
N TYR A 58 -10.19 -29.05 1.15
CA TYR A 58 -11.00 -29.98 0.34
C TYR A 58 -11.58 -31.16 1.16
N VAL A 59 -10.83 -31.69 2.13
CA VAL A 59 -11.29 -32.83 2.94
C VAL A 59 -12.29 -32.42 4.03
N ASN A 60 -12.11 -31.23 4.64
CA ASN A 60 -12.95 -30.79 5.75
C ASN A 60 -14.23 -30.08 5.31
N PHE A 61 -14.21 -29.40 4.16
CA PHE A 61 -15.37 -28.67 3.66
C PHE A 61 -16.20 -29.60 2.77
N ASN A 62 -17.45 -29.85 3.19
CA ASN A 62 -18.38 -30.82 2.60
C ASN A 62 -18.62 -30.55 1.10
N ILE A 63 -18.91 -31.61 0.32
CA ILE A 63 -18.98 -31.59 -1.16
C ILE A 63 -20.07 -30.64 -1.71
N GLU A 64 -21.03 -30.23 -0.89
CA GLU A 64 -22.15 -29.37 -1.30
C GLU A 64 -21.82 -27.87 -1.39
N LEU A 65 -20.60 -27.47 -1.04
CA LEU A 65 -20.20 -26.07 -1.13
C LEU A 65 -19.95 -25.65 -2.57
N SER A 66 -20.84 -24.81 -3.10
CA SER A 66 -20.68 -24.22 -4.42
C SER A 66 -19.41 -23.38 -4.49
N LEU A 67 -18.63 -23.57 -5.57
CA LEU A 67 -17.46 -22.75 -5.90
C LEU A 67 -17.79 -21.26 -5.92
N PHE A 68 -19.03 -20.92 -6.27
CA PHE A 68 -19.54 -19.56 -6.25
C PHE A 68 -19.53 -18.94 -4.84
N SER A 69 -19.99 -19.68 -3.81
CA SER A 69 -20.06 -19.20 -2.43
C SER A 69 -18.66 -18.92 -1.86
N ILE A 70 -17.70 -19.82 -2.13
CA ILE A 70 -16.30 -19.63 -1.73
C ILE A 70 -15.71 -18.39 -2.41
N GLY A 71 -16.02 -18.19 -3.70
CA GLY A 71 -15.63 -17.00 -4.45
C GLY A 71 -16.19 -15.71 -3.85
N LEU A 72 -17.48 -15.70 -3.48
CA LEU A 72 -18.11 -14.54 -2.85
C LEU A 72 -17.44 -14.16 -1.52
N ILE A 73 -17.16 -15.13 -0.64
CA ILE A 73 -16.46 -14.88 0.63
C ILE A 73 -15.09 -14.26 0.36
N ALA A 74 -14.32 -14.82 -0.59
CA ALA A 74 -13.02 -14.29 -0.97
C ALA A 74 -13.10 -12.86 -1.51
N PHE A 75 -14.11 -12.54 -2.33
CA PHE A 75 -14.32 -11.18 -2.84
C PHE A 75 -14.67 -10.18 -1.74
N VAL A 76 -15.52 -10.56 -0.76
CA VAL A 76 -15.84 -9.67 0.37
C VAL A 76 -14.61 -9.37 1.21
N ILE A 77 -13.73 -10.36 1.44
CA ILE A 77 -12.47 -10.17 2.16
C ILE A 77 -11.53 -9.24 1.40
N ILE A 78 -11.33 -9.47 0.09
CA ILE A 78 -10.46 -8.62 -0.73
C ILE A 78 -10.99 -7.20 -0.84
N ALA A 79 -12.32 -7.03 -0.90
CA ALA A 79 -12.95 -5.73 -1.00
C ALA A 79 -12.65 -4.81 0.19
N GLN A 80 -12.24 -5.34 1.35
CA GLN A 80 -11.79 -4.52 2.48
C GLN A 80 -10.56 -3.65 2.18
N LEU A 81 -9.81 -3.97 1.13
CA LEU A 81 -8.69 -3.14 0.66
C LEU A 81 -9.16 -1.94 -0.17
N ALA A 82 -10.39 -1.99 -0.72
CA ALA A 82 -10.90 -0.98 -1.64
C ALA A 82 -11.04 0.41 -1.02
N PRO A 83 -11.58 0.58 0.22
CA PRO A 83 -11.65 1.90 0.85
C PRO A 83 -10.28 2.57 0.97
N ALA A 84 -9.27 1.84 1.44
CA ALA A 84 -7.91 2.38 1.56
C ALA A 84 -7.29 2.75 0.21
N PHE A 85 -7.57 1.96 -0.84
CA PHE A 85 -7.10 2.22 -2.20
C PHE A 85 -7.74 3.47 -2.80
N PHE A 86 -9.07 3.55 -2.81
CA PHE A 86 -9.79 4.66 -3.43
C PHE A 86 -9.65 5.96 -2.63
N ILE A 87 -9.82 5.91 -1.31
CA ILE A 87 -9.69 7.12 -0.47
C ILE A 87 -8.24 7.61 -0.50
N GLY A 88 -7.24 6.72 -0.46
CA GLY A 88 -5.84 7.11 -0.56
C GLY A 88 -5.46 7.77 -1.90
N LEU A 89 -6.17 7.46 -2.99
CA LEU A 89 -5.93 8.05 -4.31
C LEU A 89 -6.49 9.48 -4.41
N PHE A 90 -7.67 9.73 -3.84
CA PHE A 90 -8.38 11.02 -3.98
C PHE A 90 -8.19 11.96 -2.79
N TRP A 91 -7.78 11.46 -1.61
CA TRP A 91 -7.76 12.22 -0.36
C TRP A 91 -6.34 12.44 0.16
N ASN A 92 -5.84 13.67 0.03
CA ASN A 92 -4.46 14.04 0.38
C ASN A 92 -4.15 13.99 1.90
N ARG A 93 -5.16 13.90 2.77
CA ARG A 93 -4.96 13.70 4.24
C ARG A 93 -5.04 12.24 4.68
N GLY A 94 -5.07 11.28 3.76
CA GLY A 94 -5.12 9.86 4.11
C GLY A 94 -3.88 9.46 4.91
N SER A 95 -4.09 8.85 6.09
CA SER A 95 -2.98 8.34 6.92
C SER A 95 -2.82 6.83 6.74
N ALA A 96 -1.59 6.33 6.75
CA ALA A 96 -1.35 4.88 6.69
C ALA A 96 -1.91 4.15 7.92
N ILE A 97 -2.01 4.83 9.08
CA ILE A 97 -2.58 4.24 10.29
C ILE A 97 -4.10 4.12 10.16
N ALA A 98 -4.76 5.11 9.55
CA ALA A 98 -6.17 5.05 9.21
C ALA A 98 -6.48 3.92 8.22
N ALA A 99 -5.63 3.74 7.19
CA ALA A 99 -5.73 2.61 6.26
C ALA A 99 -5.65 1.26 6.97
N LYS A 100 -4.64 1.06 7.83
CA LYS A 100 -4.46 -0.20 8.56
C LYS A 100 -5.62 -0.49 9.51
N THR A 101 -6.05 0.51 10.28
CA THR A 101 -7.15 0.36 11.24
C THR A 101 -8.47 0.07 10.53
N GLY A 102 -8.80 0.79 9.45
CA GLY A 102 -9.99 0.52 8.63
C GLY A 102 -10.00 -0.90 8.06
N ILE A 103 -8.88 -1.35 7.48
CA ILE A 103 -8.75 -2.72 6.94
C ILE A 103 -8.91 -3.76 8.04
N ILE A 104 -8.28 -3.58 9.21
CA ILE A 104 -8.38 -4.52 10.33
C ILE A 104 -9.82 -4.61 10.83
N VAL A 105 -10.48 -3.47 11.06
CA VAL A 105 -11.86 -3.44 11.55
C VAL A 105 -12.82 -4.06 10.52
N GLY A 106 -12.73 -3.67 9.25
CA GLY A 106 -13.57 -4.24 8.18
C GLY A 106 -13.37 -5.75 8.01
N SER A 107 -12.12 -6.22 8.13
CA SER A 107 -11.79 -7.65 8.10
C SER A 107 -12.34 -8.39 9.32
N LEU A 108 -12.27 -7.79 10.52
CA LEU A 108 -12.84 -8.38 11.74
C LEU A 108 -14.37 -8.47 11.67
N VAL A 109 -15.04 -7.43 11.17
CA VAL A 109 -16.49 -7.45 10.95
C VAL A 109 -16.85 -8.55 9.95
N THR A 110 -16.16 -8.61 8.80
CA THR A 110 -16.37 -9.67 7.79
C THR A 110 -16.14 -11.06 8.38
N PHE A 111 -15.07 -11.20 9.17
CA PHE A 111 -14.76 -12.46 9.82
C PHE A 111 -15.89 -12.88 10.76
N TYR A 112 -16.40 -11.95 11.55
CA TYR A 112 -17.50 -12.20 12.48
C TYR A 112 -18.83 -12.52 11.78
N THR A 113 -19.22 -11.75 10.76
CA THR A 113 -20.55 -11.86 10.13
C THR A 113 -20.63 -12.95 9.07
N LEU A 114 -19.50 -13.34 8.46
CA LEU A 114 -19.50 -14.25 7.31
C LEU A 114 -18.59 -15.47 7.49
N VAL A 115 -17.32 -15.27 7.85
CA VAL A 115 -16.34 -16.38 7.90
C VAL A 115 -16.59 -17.29 9.11
N LEU A 116 -16.84 -16.70 10.28
CA LEU A 116 -17.10 -17.42 11.51
C LEU A 116 -18.35 -18.30 11.39
N PRO A 117 -19.54 -17.78 11.01
CA PRO A 117 -20.73 -18.63 10.89
C PRO A 117 -20.54 -19.71 9.82
N PHE A 118 -19.87 -19.40 8.71
CA PHE A 118 -19.51 -20.36 7.67
C PHE A 118 -18.65 -21.52 8.19
N ILE A 119 -17.67 -21.25 9.06
CA ILE A 119 -16.86 -22.30 9.69
C ILE A 119 -17.71 -23.07 10.72
N THR A 120 -18.52 -22.41 11.53
CA THR A 120 -19.32 -23.09 12.56
C THR A 120 -20.38 -24.01 11.99
N GLU A 121 -21.02 -23.66 10.86
CA GLU A 121 -21.98 -24.55 10.19
C GLU A 121 -21.33 -25.85 9.70
N VAL A 122 -20.05 -25.80 9.32
CA VAL A 122 -19.32 -26.96 8.79
C VAL A 122 -18.75 -27.84 9.91
N PHE A 123 -18.31 -27.25 11.02
CA PHE A 123 -17.61 -27.99 12.09
C PHE A 123 -18.46 -28.26 13.35
N VAL A 124 -19.56 -27.53 13.57
CA VAL A 124 -20.39 -27.62 14.78
C VAL A 124 -21.88 -27.62 14.40
N GLU A 125 -22.43 -28.83 14.19
CA GLU A 125 -23.87 -29.00 13.98
C GLU A 125 -24.67 -28.45 15.17
N GLY A 126 -25.63 -27.56 14.92
CA GLY A 126 -26.55 -27.04 15.94
C GLY A 126 -26.03 -25.87 16.78
N SER A 127 -25.03 -25.11 16.31
CA SER A 127 -24.51 -23.97 17.09
C SER A 127 -25.58 -22.89 17.35
N SER A 128 -25.81 -22.56 18.62
CA SER A 128 -26.73 -21.50 19.06
C SER A 128 -26.24 -20.08 18.74
N LEU A 129 -24.99 -19.96 18.25
CA LEU A 129 -24.34 -18.70 17.91
C LEU A 129 -25.04 -18.00 16.73
N ILE A 130 -25.52 -18.79 15.76
CA ILE A 130 -26.17 -18.28 14.55
C ILE A 130 -27.62 -17.91 14.84
N THR A 131 -28.33 -18.72 15.62
CA THR A 131 -29.75 -18.54 15.93
C THR A 131 -30.02 -17.52 17.03
N ASN A 132 -29.21 -17.46 18.08
CA ASN A 132 -29.43 -16.57 19.24
C ASN A 132 -28.42 -15.41 19.33
N GLY A 133 -27.39 -15.38 18.49
CA GLY A 133 -26.26 -14.45 18.64
C GLY A 133 -25.33 -14.85 19.79
N PRO A 134 -24.12 -14.26 19.89
CA PRO A 134 -23.22 -14.51 21.01
C PRO A 134 -23.89 -14.11 22.32
N ALA A 135 -23.83 -15.00 23.31
CA ALA A 135 -24.43 -14.80 24.64
C ALA A 135 -25.96 -14.55 24.64
N GLY A 136 -26.69 -14.91 23.57
CA GLY A 136 -28.15 -14.76 23.50
C GLY A 136 -28.63 -13.36 23.13
N ILE A 137 -27.74 -12.47 22.67
CA ILE A 137 -28.09 -11.12 22.24
C ILE A 137 -28.52 -11.16 20.78
N ALA A 138 -29.84 -11.06 20.54
CA ALA A 138 -30.44 -11.07 19.20
C ALA A 138 -29.89 -9.97 18.26
N LEU A 139 -29.39 -8.85 18.82
CA LEU A 139 -28.82 -7.74 18.05
C LEU A 139 -27.44 -8.06 17.44
N LEU A 140 -26.72 -9.06 17.97
CA LEU A 140 -25.37 -9.44 17.52
C LEU A 140 -25.38 -10.70 16.64
N LYS A 141 -26.52 -11.13 16.11
CA LYS A 141 -26.56 -12.26 15.19
C LYS A 141 -25.62 -12.02 13.99
N PRO A 142 -24.74 -12.99 13.63
CA PRO A 142 -23.79 -12.80 12.53
C PRO A 142 -24.42 -12.44 11.18
N TYR A 143 -25.59 -13.01 10.86
CA TYR A 143 -26.31 -12.75 9.60
C TYR A 143 -27.37 -11.64 9.70
N GLU A 144 -27.71 -11.20 10.91
CA GLU A 144 -28.71 -10.17 11.20
C GLU A 144 -28.12 -9.13 12.15
N LEU A 145 -26.91 -8.65 11.88
CA LEU A 145 -26.25 -7.65 12.71
C LEU A 145 -27.15 -6.41 12.81
N PHE A 146 -27.38 -5.95 14.03
CA PHE A 146 -28.32 -4.87 14.36
C PHE A 146 -29.79 -5.15 14.02
N GLY A 147 -30.18 -6.42 13.87
CA GLY A 147 -31.56 -6.84 13.61
C GLY A 147 -32.01 -6.62 12.16
N VAL A 148 -31.08 -6.48 11.22
CA VAL A 148 -31.38 -6.30 9.79
C VAL A 148 -31.48 -7.67 9.11
N ASP A 149 -32.71 -8.13 8.84
CA ASP A 149 -33.03 -9.47 8.31
C ASP A 149 -33.33 -9.51 6.80
N PHE A 150 -33.53 -8.36 6.15
CA PHE A 150 -33.94 -8.30 4.74
C PHE A 150 -32.82 -8.59 3.72
N MET A 151 -31.56 -8.65 4.16
CA MET A 151 -30.40 -8.79 3.27
C MET A 151 -29.87 -10.23 3.23
N PRO A 152 -29.46 -10.76 2.07
CA PRO A 152 -28.71 -12.00 2.01
C PRO A 152 -27.41 -11.94 2.84
N PRO A 153 -26.94 -13.04 3.45
CA PRO A 153 -25.78 -13.07 4.34
C PRO A 153 -24.51 -12.41 3.80
N VAL A 154 -24.18 -12.68 2.54
CA VAL A 154 -22.99 -12.12 1.87
C VAL A 154 -23.13 -10.60 1.71
N THR A 155 -24.30 -10.12 1.29
CA THR A 155 -24.59 -8.70 1.09
C THR A 155 -24.58 -7.96 2.42
N HIS A 156 -25.17 -8.55 3.46
CA HIS A 156 -25.19 -8.01 4.81
C HIS A 156 -23.77 -7.82 5.36
N ALA A 157 -22.93 -8.87 5.28
CA ALA A 157 -21.55 -8.83 5.71
C ALA A 157 -20.72 -7.79 4.94
N PHE A 158 -20.90 -7.72 3.61
CA PHE A 158 -20.22 -6.73 2.77
C PHE A 158 -20.61 -5.30 3.15
N PHE A 159 -21.91 -5.04 3.36
CA PHE A 159 -22.42 -3.72 3.72
C PHE A 159 -21.83 -3.24 5.03
N TRP A 160 -21.98 -4.01 6.12
CA TRP A 160 -21.50 -3.59 7.43
C TRP A 160 -19.98 -3.47 7.49
N SER A 161 -19.25 -4.44 6.93
CA SER A 161 -17.78 -4.37 6.89
C SER A 161 -17.28 -3.13 6.15
N MET A 162 -17.87 -2.79 5.01
CA MET A 162 -17.52 -1.57 4.26
C MET A 162 -17.86 -0.30 5.04
N VAL A 163 -19.04 -0.24 5.67
CA VAL A 163 -19.44 0.91 6.49
C VAL A 163 -18.45 1.13 7.62
N PHE A 164 -18.13 0.09 8.40
CA PHE A 164 -17.16 0.20 9.49
C PHE A 164 -15.75 0.52 8.99
N ASN A 165 -15.32 -0.10 7.89
CA ASN A 165 -14.00 0.16 7.30
C ASN A 165 -13.84 1.63 6.90
N VAL A 166 -14.79 2.17 6.13
CA VAL A 166 -14.80 3.57 5.70
C VAL A 166 -14.91 4.52 6.90
N MET A 167 -15.82 4.24 7.85
CA MET A 167 -16.00 5.07 9.04
C MET A 167 -14.72 5.16 9.88
N PHE A 168 -14.09 4.02 10.19
CA PHE A 168 -12.84 4.02 10.94
C PHE A 168 -11.72 4.68 10.15
N TYR A 169 -11.62 4.42 8.84
CA TYR A 169 -10.65 5.11 8.00
C TYR A 169 -10.82 6.63 8.09
N LEU A 170 -12.04 7.16 7.89
CA LEU A 170 -12.29 8.60 7.91
C LEU A 170 -12.02 9.21 9.28
N VAL A 171 -12.51 8.58 10.36
CA VAL A 171 -12.33 9.06 11.73
C VAL A 171 -10.85 9.12 12.09
N PHE A 172 -10.08 8.05 11.88
CA PHE A 172 -8.65 8.04 12.19
C PHE A 172 -7.83 8.92 11.23
N SER A 173 -8.26 9.07 9.98
CA SER A 173 -7.61 9.96 9.02
C SER A 173 -7.78 11.44 9.40
N VAL A 174 -8.88 11.81 10.05
CA VAL A 174 -9.11 13.19 10.53
C VAL A 174 -8.44 13.43 11.88
N LEU A 175 -8.52 12.46 12.80
CA LEU A 175 -7.96 12.59 14.15
C LEU A 175 -6.43 12.56 14.16
N GLN A 176 -5.81 11.78 13.26
CA GLN A 176 -4.38 11.57 13.24
C GLN A 176 -3.71 12.47 12.20
N LYS A 177 -2.82 13.37 12.65
CA LYS A 177 -1.96 14.13 11.74
C LYS A 177 -0.98 13.14 11.09
N GLY A 178 -1.19 12.84 9.81
CA GLY A 178 -0.28 11.98 9.02
C GLY A 178 1.17 12.47 9.09
N ASP A 179 2.11 11.52 9.09
CA ASP A 179 3.54 11.80 9.16
C ASP A 179 3.95 12.75 8.01
N TYR A 180 4.90 13.65 8.24
CA TYR A 180 5.31 14.67 7.25
C TYR A 180 5.75 14.03 5.92
N ARG A 181 6.27 12.80 5.98
CA ARG A 181 6.64 12.00 4.81
C ARG A 181 5.42 11.51 4.03
N GLU A 182 4.37 11.07 4.72
CA GLU A 182 3.11 10.60 4.11
C GLU A 182 2.42 11.75 3.37
N ARG A 183 2.41 12.94 3.97
CA ARG A 183 1.88 14.15 3.31
C ARG A 183 2.65 14.52 2.04
N ASN A 184 3.99 14.48 2.08
CA ASN A 184 4.79 14.81 0.91
C ASN A 184 4.55 13.82 -0.26
N TYR A 185 4.41 12.52 0.02
CA TYR A 185 4.08 11.54 -1.02
C TYR A 185 2.64 11.68 -1.55
N ALA A 186 1.68 11.94 -0.66
CA ALA A 186 0.29 12.18 -1.07
C ALA A 186 0.18 13.46 -1.91
N GLU A 187 0.94 14.51 -1.56
CA GLU A 187 1.01 15.75 -2.33
C GLU A 187 1.66 15.55 -3.69
N LEU A 188 2.72 14.73 -3.79
CA LEU A 188 3.34 14.35 -5.07
C LEU A 188 2.38 13.57 -6.00
N VAL A 189 1.54 12.70 -5.45
CA VAL A 189 0.59 11.88 -6.23
C VAL A 189 -0.66 12.66 -6.60
N VAL A 190 -1.21 13.45 -5.67
CA VAL A 190 -2.45 14.23 -5.88
C VAL A 190 -2.18 15.49 -6.72
N ASN A 191 -1.06 16.17 -6.52
CA ASN A 191 -0.64 17.35 -7.29
C ASN A 191 0.39 17.00 -8.37
N ALA A 192 0.31 15.80 -8.97
CA ALA A 192 1.20 15.40 -10.07
C ALA A 192 1.13 16.37 -11.27
N SER A 193 -0.02 17.03 -11.48
CA SER A 193 -0.20 18.08 -12.50
C SER A 193 0.53 19.40 -12.18
N SER A 194 0.66 19.75 -10.90
CA SER A 194 1.39 20.95 -10.45
C SER A 194 2.91 20.72 -10.42
N TYR A 195 3.34 19.46 -10.35
CA TYR A 195 4.77 19.12 -10.33
C TYR A 195 5.49 19.42 -11.66
N GLY A 196 4.75 19.42 -12.78
CA GLY A 196 5.28 19.86 -14.08
C GLY A 196 5.68 21.34 -14.09
N GLU A 197 5.02 22.19 -13.30
CA GLU A 197 5.35 23.63 -13.16
C GLU A 197 6.34 23.89 -12.01
N LEU A 198 6.30 23.09 -10.93
CA LEU A 198 7.22 23.19 -9.80
C LEU A 198 8.64 22.70 -10.12
N GLN A 199 8.83 21.85 -11.14
CA GLN A 199 10.17 21.43 -11.56
C GLN A 199 11.03 22.60 -12.08
N GLU A 200 10.43 23.75 -12.43
CA GLU A 200 11.19 24.97 -12.76
C GLU A 200 11.50 25.87 -11.54
N ASN A 201 10.83 25.69 -10.39
CA ASN A 201 10.91 26.64 -9.27
C ASN A 201 11.13 26.04 -7.87
N ALA A 202 10.99 24.72 -7.67
CA ALA A 202 11.14 24.05 -6.37
C ALA A 202 12.54 23.47 -6.15
N PHE A 203 13.58 24.28 -6.37
CA PHE A 203 14.96 23.85 -6.14
C PHE A 203 15.39 24.18 -4.71
N VAL A 204 15.07 23.30 -3.76
CA VAL A 204 15.56 23.42 -2.38
C VAL A 204 17.01 22.94 -2.31
N TRP A 205 17.97 23.84 -2.53
CA TRP A 205 19.39 23.60 -2.29
C TRP A 205 19.82 24.27 -0.98
N ARG A 206 20.43 23.51 -0.06
CA ARG A 206 20.77 23.94 1.31
C ARG A 206 22.23 24.40 1.50
N GLY A 207 23.03 24.47 0.43
CA GLY A 207 24.41 24.96 0.52
C GLY A 207 24.48 26.46 0.26
N GLU A 208 25.61 27.09 0.58
CA GLU A 208 25.98 28.40 0.06
C GLU A 208 27.10 28.19 -0.97
N ALA A 209 26.81 28.37 -2.26
CA ALA A 209 27.82 28.31 -3.33
C ALA A 209 27.95 29.71 -3.90
N TYR A 210 29.18 30.10 -4.21
CA TYR A 210 29.42 31.38 -4.85
C TYR A 210 29.37 31.25 -6.36
N VAL A 211 28.78 32.23 -7.03
CA VAL A 211 28.74 32.30 -8.50
C VAL A 211 30.14 32.24 -9.11
N SER A 212 31.13 32.78 -8.39
CA SER A 212 32.54 32.76 -8.77
C SER A 212 33.13 31.34 -8.81
N GLU A 213 32.72 30.44 -7.93
CA GLU A 213 33.19 29.04 -7.91
C GLU A 213 32.57 28.23 -9.03
N ILE A 214 31.28 28.42 -9.29
CA ILE A 214 30.56 27.76 -10.38
C ILE A 214 31.10 28.23 -11.73
N ARG A 215 31.39 29.52 -11.86
CA ARG A 215 32.07 30.08 -13.04
C ARG A 215 33.44 29.44 -13.25
N LYS A 216 34.27 29.29 -12.21
CA LYS A 216 35.57 28.62 -12.30
C LYS A 216 35.44 27.16 -12.74
N ALA A 217 34.47 26.44 -12.19
CA ALA A 217 34.20 25.05 -12.57
C ALA A 217 33.78 24.96 -14.04
N LEU A 218 32.82 25.77 -14.48
CA LEU A 218 32.36 25.80 -15.87
C LEU A 218 33.49 26.19 -16.84
N ILE A 219 34.34 27.17 -16.49
CA ILE A 219 35.51 27.54 -17.31
C ILE A 219 36.45 26.34 -17.50
N ARG A 220 36.65 25.52 -16.45
CA ARG A 220 37.51 24.33 -16.52
C ARG A 220 36.98 23.25 -17.48
N PHE A 221 35.65 23.12 -17.61
CA PHE A 221 35.04 22.09 -18.46
C PHE A 221 34.65 22.56 -19.87
N LEU A 222 34.19 23.81 -20.01
CA LEU A 222 33.66 24.37 -21.25
C LEU A 222 34.59 25.39 -21.92
N GLY A 223 35.55 25.93 -21.19
CA GLY A 223 36.38 27.06 -21.60
C GLY A 223 35.68 28.41 -21.43
N GLU A 224 36.46 29.50 -21.41
CA GLU A 224 35.97 30.85 -21.08
C GLU A 224 34.85 31.33 -22.01
N LYS A 225 35.04 31.25 -23.33
CA LYS A 225 34.06 31.79 -24.30
C LYS A 225 32.70 31.09 -24.23
N ARG A 226 32.69 29.76 -24.01
CA ARG A 226 31.45 28.97 -23.92
C ARG A 226 30.75 29.18 -22.58
N THR A 227 31.52 29.29 -21.50
CA THR A 227 30.99 29.55 -20.16
C THR A 227 30.31 30.92 -20.09
N THR A 228 30.95 31.98 -20.59
CA THR A 228 30.37 33.32 -20.60
C THR A 228 29.08 33.38 -21.42
N ARG A 229 29.04 32.67 -22.56
CA ARG A 229 27.82 32.57 -23.38
C ARG A 229 26.70 31.81 -22.66
N ALA A 230 27.02 30.69 -22.01
CA ALA A 230 26.08 29.88 -21.26
C ALA A 230 25.47 30.61 -20.06
N LEU A 231 26.32 31.32 -19.29
CA LEU A 231 25.87 32.15 -18.17
C LEU A 231 25.02 33.34 -18.63
N ASN A 232 25.38 34.02 -19.71
CA ASN A 232 24.57 35.12 -20.26
C ASN A 232 23.18 34.63 -20.72
N LEU A 233 23.09 33.44 -21.32
CA LEU A 233 21.80 32.84 -21.68
C LEU A 233 20.99 32.47 -20.45
N PHE A 234 21.63 31.94 -19.40
CA PHE A 234 20.99 31.61 -18.14
C PHE A 234 20.44 32.85 -17.43
N TYR A 235 21.24 33.91 -17.26
CA TYR A 235 20.80 35.16 -16.63
C TYR A 235 19.65 35.80 -17.40
N ARG A 236 19.67 35.76 -18.74
CA ARG A 236 18.58 36.28 -19.57
C ARG A 236 17.31 35.44 -19.50
N LYS A 237 17.42 34.11 -19.35
CA LYS A 237 16.26 33.21 -19.25
C LYS A 237 15.54 33.37 -17.91
N TYR A 238 16.28 33.55 -16.82
CA TYR A 238 15.71 33.60 -15.46
C TYR A 238 15.63 35.03 -14.87
N ASN A 239 16.03 36.06 -15.64
CA ASN A 239 16.02 37.47 -15.24
C ASN A 239 16.75 37.74 -13.90
N ILE A 240 17.93 37.12 -13.74
CA ILE A 240 18.76 37.20 -12.53
C ILE A 240 19.87 38.24 -12.75
N ASP A 241 20.18 39.05 -11.73
CA ASP A 241 21.25 40.05 -11.79
C ASP A 241 22.64 39.37 -11.91
N PRO A 242 23.45 39.70 -12.93
CA PRO A 242 24.81 39.16 -13.07
C PRO A 242 25.76 39.48 -11.91
N GLN A 243 25.42 40.42 -11.02
CA GLN A 243 26.25 40.84 -9.89
C GLN A 243 25.94 40.10 -8.56
N GLU A 244 25.02 39.14 -8.56
CA GLU A 244 24.77 38.33 -7.36
C GLU A 244 25.99 37.47 -6.98
N GLU A 245 26.46 37.61 -5.74
CA GLU A 245 27.61 36.86 -5.24
C GLU A 245 27.25 35.40 -4.89
N LYS A 246 26.03 35.18 -4.39
CA LYS A 246 25.51 33.86 -4.02
C LYS A 246 24.80 33.21 -5.21
N ALA A 247 25.13 31.96 -5.48
CA ALA A 247 24.51 31.18 -6.53
C ALA A 247 23.14 30.66 -6.06
N ASP A 248 22.11 31.02 -6.81
CA ASP A 248 20.79 30.40 -6.66
C ASP A 248 20.84 28.90 -7.02
N ALA A 249 19.96 28.11 -6.41
CA ALA A 249 19.83 26.67 -6.63
C ALA A 249 19.68 26.29 -8.11
N ARG A 250 19.11 27.19 -8.91
CA ARG A 250 18.97 27.06 -10.38
C ARG A 250 20.33 27.02 -11.09
N LEU A 251 21.28 27.86 -10.66
CA LEU A 251 22.59 28.00 -11.30
C LEU A 251 23.51 26.81 -10.98
N VAL A 252 23.39 26.25 -9.77
CA VAL A 252 24.08 25.01 -9.37
C VAL A 252 23.63 23.81 -10.19
N ASN A 253 22.32 23.68 -10.47
CA ASN A 253 21.82 22.60 -11.32
C ASN A 253 22.15 22.80 -12.80
N PHE A 254 22.18 24.04 -13.29
CA PHE A 254 22.63 24.34 -14.65
C PHE A 254 24.06 23.84 -14.89
N GLN A 255 24.96 23.97 -13.89
CA GLN A 255 26.31 23.41 -13.98
C GLN A 255 26.33 21.89 -14.14
N LYS A 256 25.45 21.14 -13.45
CA LYS A 256 25.45 19.66 -13.51
C LYS A 256 25.06 19.09 -14.87
N ASN A 257 24.42 19.89 -15.73
CA ASN A 257 24.01 19.47 -17.06
C ASN A 257 25.14 19.57 -18.10
N TYR A 258 26.33 20.02 -17.70
CA TYR A 258 27.54 20.13 -18.52
C TYR A 258 28.72 19.43 -17.86
#